data_AF-A0A1T5MNQ4-F1
#
_entry.id   AF-A0A1T5MNQ4-F1
#
_cell.length_a   1.000
_cell.length_b   1.000
_cell.length_c   1.000
_cell.angle_alpha   90.00
_cell.angle_beta   90.00
_cell.angle_gamma   90.00
#
_symmetry.space_group_name_H-M   'P 1'
#
loop_
_entity.id
_entity.type
_entity.pdbx_description
1 polymer ?
#
loop_
_entity_poly.entity_id
_entity_poly.type
_entity_poly.pdbx_seq_one_letter_code
_entity_poly.pdbx_strand_id
1 'polypeptide(L)'
;MKTEFGERISIMVIDALGLPTHILNFDNSSNSEYINEINLAKSITVIDTTRHSLNIGTSSFTQLISFLDNMEKDYKNLYKLIKENGNKQEIEILKNKIVESQRKSLKTFKDIQKFIEEFKNQGNGDKEKYLMWYNNDAGRSNELVKIIDTGLK
;
A
#
# COMPACT_ATOMS: atom_id res chain seq x y z
N MET A 1 17.48 2.39 -19.16
CA MET A 1 16.43 3.42 -19.28
C MET A 1 14.99 2.86 -19.21
N LYS A 2 14.54 1.93 -20.06
CA LYS A 2 13.21 1.29 -19.90
C LYS A 2 13.13 0.29 -18.73
N THR A 3 14.24 -0.38 -18.47
CA THR A 3 14.44 -1.35 -17.39
C THR A 3 14.37 -0.70 -16.00
N GLU A 4 15.19 0.33 -15.75
CA GLU A 4 15.15 1.13 -14.50
C GLU A 4 13.77 1.72 -14.16
N PHE A 5 12.96 2.01 -15.17
CA PHE A 5 11.62 2.58 -14.97
C PHE A 5 10.64 1.55 -14.40
N GLY A 6 10.68 0.31 -14.89
CA GLY A 6 9.84 -0.76 -14.36
C GLY A 6 10.23 -1.19 -12.95
N GLU A 7 11.54 -1.23 -12.66
CA GLU A 7 12.08 -1.52 -11.34
C GLU A 7 11.52 -0.57 -10.27
N ARG A 8 11.52 0.73 -10.57
CA ARG A 8 10.97 1.78 -9.70
C ARG A 8 9.49 1.58 -9.40
N ILE A 9 8.70 1.19 -10.41
CA ILE A 9 7.26 0.97 -10.26
C ILE A 9 6.98 -0.19 -9.31
N SER A 10 7.73 -1.30 -9.41
CA SER A 10 7.53 -2.45 -8.52
C SER A 10 7.83 -2.12 -7.06
N ILE A 11 8.89 -1.35 -6.81
CA ILE A 11 9.26 -0.87 -5.47
C ILE A 11 8.17 0.07 -4.95
N MET A 12 7.69 1.02 -5.76
CA MET A 12 6.66 1.96 -5.36
C MET A 12 5.33 1.28 -5.00
N VAL A 13 4.92 0.24 -5.74
CA VAL A 13 3.68 -0.53 -5.43
C VAL A 13 3.86 -1.34 -4.15
N ILE A 14 5.02 -1.99 -3.98
CA ILE A 14 5.36 -2.73 -2.76
C ILE A 14 5.38 -1.78 -1.56
N ASP A 15 6.03 -0.63 -1.69
CA ASP A 15 6.10 0.38 -0.64
C ASP A 15 4.69 0.92 -0.34
N ALA A 16 3.88 1.23 -1.36
CA ALA A 16 2.51 1.72 -1.17
C ALA A 16 1.58 0.75 -0.44
N LEU A 17 1.75 -0.55 -0.64
CA LEU A 17 0.94 -1.58 0.00
C LEU A 17 1.53 -2.07 1.32
N GLY A 18 2.86 -2.01 1.48
CA GLY A 18 3.60 -2.44 2.67
C GLY A 18 3.72 -1.35 3.74
N LEU A 19 3.94 -0.08 3.37
CA LEU A 19 4.07 1.04 4.31
C LEU A 19 2.86 1.23 5.23
N PRO A 20 1.61 1.14 4.75
CA PRO A 20 0.43 1.14 5.61
C PRO A 20 0.48 0.06 6.70
N THR A 21 1.12 -1.08 6.45
CA THR A 21 1.14 -2.22 7.38
C THR A 21 2.13 -2.05 8.54
N HIS A 22 3.19 -1.25 8.34
CA HIS A 22 4.14 -0.90 9.39
C HIS A 22 3.56 0.04 10.45
N ILE A 23 2.51 0.78 10.09
CA ILE A 23 1.87 1.78 10.95
C ILE A 23 1.11 1.13 12.12
N LEU A 24 0.60 -0.10 11.95
CA LEU A 24 -0.06 -0.86 13.02
C LEU A 24 0.83 -1.91 13.70
N ASN A 25 2.09 -2.06 13.28
CA ASN A 25 2.97 -3.12 13.79
C ASN A 25 2.24 -4.49 13.78
N PHE A 26 1.79 -4.91 12.58
CA PHE A 26 0.83 -6.00 12.36
C PHE A 26 1.20 -7.38 12.94
N ASP A 27 2.44 -7.57 13.38
CA ASP A 27 2.86 -8.75 14.14
C ASP A 27 2.23 -8.81 15.55
N ASN A 28 1.70 -7.69 16.05
CA ASN A 28 0.98 -7.61 17.33
C ASN A 28 -0.44 -7.06 17.10
N SER A 29 -1.29 -7.86 16.48
CA SER A 29 -2.65 -7.54 16.00
C SER A 29 -3.70 -7.17 17.06
N SER A 30 -3.30 -6.75 18.26
CA SER A 30 -4.19 -6.48 19.40
C SER A 30 -4.00 -5.10 20.06
N ASN A 31 -2.97 -4.33 19.74
CA ASN A 31 -2.72 -3.07 20.44
C ASN A 31 -3.30 -1.86 19.70
N SER A 32 -4.54 -1.50 20.05
CA SER A 32 -5.17 -0.21 19.71
C SER A 32 -4.38 1.00 20.23
N GLU A 33 -3.42 0.78 21.14
CA GLU A 33 -2.45 1.76 21.66
C GLU A 33 -1.49 2.30 20.58
N TYR A 34 -1.31 1.59 19.46
CA TYR A 34 -0.47 2.05 18.36
C TYR A 34 -1.13 3.12 17.49
N ILE A 35 -2.46 3.26 17.52
CA ILE A 35 -3.16 4.31 16.76
C ILE A 35 -3.33 5.55 17.64
N ASN A 36 -2.28 6.36 17.66
CA ASN A 36 -2.22 7.64 18.38
C ASN A 36 -1.82 8.78 17.44
N GLU A 37 -1.89 10.01 17.96
CA GLU A 37 -1.64 11.24 17.21
C GLU A 37 -0.28 11.21 16.45
N ILE A 38 0.79 10.81 17.13
CA ILE A 38 2.15 10.80 16.57
C ILE A 38 2.25 9.81 15.42
N ASN A 39 1.74 8.60 15.61
CA ASN A 39 1.80 7.57 14.59
C ASN A 39 0.92 7.94 13.38
N LEU A 40 -0.24 8.53 13.59
CA LEU A 40 -1.10 9.04 12.51
C LEU A 40 -0.40 10.16 11.71
N ALA A 41 0.25 11.11 12.37
CA ALA A 41 0.98 12.17 11.68
C ALA A 41 2.11 11.63 10.79
N LYS A 42 2.93 10.70 11.29
CA LYS A 42 3.96 10.01 10.50
C LYS A 42 3.37 9.29 9.30
N SER A 43 2.23 8.63 9.51
CA SER A 43 1.55 7.84 8.51
C SER A 43 1.03 8.67 7.34
N ILE A 44 0.47 9.85 7.64
CA ILE A 44 0.01 10.80 6.62
C ILE A 44 1.19 11.23 5.75
N THR A 45 2.33 11.61 6.34
CA THR A 45 3.55 12.01 5.60
C THR A 45 4.05 10.91 4.68
N VAL A 46 4.01 9.66 5.15
CA VAL A 46 4.41 8.49 4.36
C VAL A 46 3.47 8.30 3.17
N ILE A 47 2.14 8.36 3.39
CA ILE A 47 1.15 8.26 2.30
C ILE A 47 1.38 9.36 1.26
N ASP A 48 1.60 10.60 1.70
CA ASP A 48 1.85 11.73 0.80
C ASP A 48 3.10 11.52 -0.07
N THR A 49 4.19 11.04 0.54
CA THR A 49 5.46 10.78 -0.15
C THR A 49 5.31 9.65 -1.17
N THR A 50 4.62 8.58 -0.79
CA THR A 50 4.37 7.44 -1.67
C THR A 50 3.45 7.80 -2.82
N ARG A 51 2.38 8.57 -2.57
CA ARG A 51 1.49 9.10 -3.61
C ARG A 51 2.25 9.97 -4.61
N HIS A 52 3.10 10.87 -4.13
CA HIS A 52 3.91 11.72 -5.01
C HIS A 52 4.81 10.87 -5.91
N SER A 53 5.37 9.79 -5.36
CA SER A 53 6.23 8.86 -6.11
C SER A 53 5.46 8.07 -7.16
N LEU A 54 4.25 7.59 -6.84
CA LEU A 54 3.39 6.85 -7.77
C LEU A 54 2.90 7.72 -8.95
N ASN A 55 2.56 8.99 -8.70
CA ASN A 55 2.12 9.90 -9.78
C ASN A 55 3.21 10.11 -10.85
N ILE A 56 4.48 9.85 -10.52
CA ILE A 56 5.60 9.87 -11.46
C ILE A 56 5.72 8.47 -12.10
N GLY A 57 4.84 8.18 -13.06
CA GLY A 57 5.00 7.04 -13.97
C GLY A 57 4.02 5.89 -13.85
N THR A 58 2.95 6.00 -13.06
CA THR A 58 2.00 4.89 -12.84
C THR A 58 0.52 5.23 -13.03
N SER A 59 0.17 5.92 -14.12
CA SER A 59 -1.24 6.21 -14.49
C SER A 59 -2.17 4.98 -14.54
N SER A 60 -1.61 3.76 -14.57
CA SER A 60 -2.34 2.49 -14.65
C SER A 60 -2.76 1.89 -13.29
N PHE A 61 -2.32 2.42 -12.13
CA PHE A 61 -2.72 1.90 -10.80
C PHE A 61 -3.75 2.79 -10.10
N THR A 62 -4.85 3.09 -10.78
CA THR A 62 -5.91 3.96 -10.25
C THR A 62 -6.50 3.47 -8.93
N GLN A 63 -6.63 2.16 -8.71
CA GLN A 63 -7.14 1.62 -7.46
C GLN A 63 -6.16 1.83 -6.30
N LEU A 64 -4.85 1.72 -6.54
CA LEU A 64 -3.83 1.96 -5.52
C LEU A 64 -3.82 3.43 -5.08
N ILE A 65 -3.93 4.35 -6.04
CA ILE A 65 -4.03 5.79 -5.75
C ILE A 65 -5.30 6.07 -4.94
N SER A 66 -6.45 5.55 -5.36
CA SER A 66 -7.73 5.70 -4.64
C SER A 66 -7.65 5.13 -3.21
N PHE A 67 -6.98 4.00 -3.02
CA PHE A 67 -6.74 3.43 -1.69
C PHE A 67 -5.93 4.37 -0.81
N LEU A 68 -4.82 4.92 -1.32
CA LEU A 68 -3.97 5.86 -0.58
C LEU A 68 -4.74 7.14 -0.20
N ASP A 69 -5.52 7.72 -1.12
CA ASP A 69 -6.32 8.92 -0.84
C ASP A 69 -7.39 8.67 0.25
N ASN A 70 -8.05 7.50 0.21
CA ASN A 70 -9.02 7.13 1.23
C ASN A 70 -8.36 6.91 2.60
N MET A 71 -7.19 6.27 2.63
CA MET A 71 -6.41 6.08 3.85
C MET A 71 -5.92 7.39 4.44
N GLU A 72 -5.42 8.31 3.61
CA GLU A 72 -5.01 9.65 4.03
C GLU A 72 -6.17 10.41 4.68
N LYS A 73 -7.35 10.37 4.05
CA LYS A 73 -8.57 11.00 4.57
C LYS A 73 -8.98 10.40 5.91
N ASP A 74 -9.01 9.08 6.02
CA ASP A 74 -9.37 8.40 7.27
C ASP A 74 -8.36 8.71 8.38
N TYR A 75 -7.06 8.77 8.08
CA TYR A 75 -6.03 9.14 9.06
C TYR A 75 -6.16 10.58 9.52
N LYS A 76 -6.38 11.53 8.61
CA LYS A 76 -6.59 12.95 8.94
C LYS A 76 -7.83 13.14 9.80
N ASN A 77 -8.92 12.44 9.49
CA ASN A 77 -10.14 12.46 10.30
C ASN A 77 -9.88 11.91 11.70
N LEU A 78 -9.19 10.77 11.81
CA LEU A 78 -8.88 10.16 13.11
C LEU A 78 -7.93 11.03 13.92
N TYR A 79 -6.92 11.62 13.29
CA TYR A 79 -6.00 12.56 13.91
C TYR A 79 -6.75 13.74 14.52
N LYS A 80 -7.69 14.33 13.77
CA LYS A 80 -8.53 15.42 14.26
C LYS A 80 -9.37 15.00 15.46
N LEU A 81 -10.07 13.86 15.35
CA LEU A 81 -10.92 13.34 16.44
C LEU A 81 -10.12 13.07 17.71
N ILE A 82 -8.92 12.48 17.61
CA ILE A 82 -8.07 12.24 18.78
C ILE A 82 -7.60 13.56 19.40
N LYS A 83 -7.12 14.50 18.58
CA LYS A 83 -6.59 15.79 19.04
C LYS A 83 -7.64 16.65 19.73
N GLU A 84 -8.88 16.59 19.26
CA GLU A 84 -10.01 17.35 19.80
C GLU A 84 -10.71 16.65 20.98
N ASN A 85 -10.20 15.49 21.46
CA ASN A 85 -10.89 14.63 22.42
C ASN A 85 -12.34 14.33 21.99
N GLY A 86 -12.52 14.04 20.71
CA GLY A 86 -13.80 13.79 20.07
C GLY A 86 -14.53 12.54 20.59
N ASN A 87 -15.64 12.22 19.94
CA ASN A 87 -16.49 11.12 20.37
C ASN A 87 -15.74 9.77 20.34
N LYS A 88 -15.61 9.12 21.50
CA LYS A 88 -14.93 7.83 21.66
C LYS A 88 -15.48 6.75 20.72
N GLN A 89 -16.80 6.71 20.52
CA GLN A 89 -17.43 5.72 19.64
C GLN A 89 -17.05 5.96 18.17
N GLU A 90 -16.98 7.22 17.75
CA GLU A 90 -16.57 7.60 16.40
C GLU A 90 -15.08 7.30 16.15
N ILE A 91 -14.23 7.56 17.14
CA ILE A 91 -12.81 7.18 17.14
C ILE A 91 -12.66 5.67 16.95
N GLU A 92 -13.39 4.85 17.70
CA GLU A 92 -13.28 3.38 17.60
C GLU A 92 -13.83 2.85 16.27
N ILE A 93 -14.91 3.41 15.74
CA ILE A 93 -15.43 3.06 14.40
C ILE A 93 -14.35 3.33 13.34
N LEU A 94 -13.72 4.49 13.40
CA LEU A 94 -12.71 4.88 12.41
C LEU A 94 -11.42 4.08 12.53
N LYS A 95 -10.98 3.75 13.76
CA LYS A 95 -9.87 2.81 14.00
C LYS A 95 -10.15 1.45 13.36
N ASN A 96 -11.34 0.89 13.58
CA ASN A 96 -11.70 -0.41 13.01
C ASN A 96 -11.70 -0.39 11.47
N LYS A 97 -12.22 0.69 10.86
CA LYS A 97 -12.18 0.89 9.41
C LYS A 97 -10.74 0.93 8.87
N ILE A 98 -9.85 1.64 9.56
CA ILE A 98 -8.42 1.74 9.21
C ILE A 98 -7.75 0.36 9.30
N VAL A 99 -7.96 -0.36 10.41
CA VAL A 99 -7.39 -1.70 10.61
C VAL A 99 -7.81 -2.64 9.49
N GLU A 100 -9.08 -2.64 9.11
CA GLU A 100 -9.60 -3.50 8.05
C GLU A 100 -9.00 -3.13 6.68
N SER A 101 -8.89 -1.84 6.39
CA SER A 101 -8.27 -1.36 5.14
C SER A 101 -6.80 -1.77 5.04
N GLN A 102 -6.05 -1.71 6.16
CA GLN A 102 -4.67 -2.18 6.18
C GLN A 102 -4.55 -3.71 6.07
N ARG A 103 -5.50 -4.49 6.61
CA ARG A 103 -5.54 -5.95 6.38
C ARG A 103 -5.68 -6.29 4.91
N LYS A 104 -6.57 -5.58 4.20
CA LYS A 104 -6.71 -5.71 2.74
C LYS A 104 -5.41 -5.38 2.02
N SER A 105 -4.76 -4.28 2.39
CA SER A 105 -3.46 -3.87 1.84
C SER A 105 -2.39 -4.95 2.03
N LEU A 106 -2.27 -5.49 3.25
CA LEU A 106 -1.28 -6.53 3.58
C LEU A 106 -1.53 -7.82 2.80
N LYS A 107 -2.79 -8.24 2.68
CA LYS A 107 -3.14 -9.41 1.88
C LYS A 107 -2.75 -9.20 0.42
N THR A 108 -3.11 -8.06 -0.15
CA THR A 108 -2.77 -7.69 -1.53
C THR A 108 -1.26 -7.67 -1.74
N PHE A 109 -0.51 -7.11 -0.80
CA PHE A 109 0.95 -7.14 -0.80
C PHE A 109 1.51 -8.56 -0.86
N LYS A 110 1.01 -9.47 -0.01
CA LYS A 110 1.43 -10.89 0.00
C LYS A 110 1.10 -11.60 -1.31
N ASP A 111 -0.07 -11.32 -1.90
CA ASP A 111 -0.46 -11.89 -3.19
C ASP A 111 0.49 -11.41 -4.32
N ILE A 112 0.92 -10.14 -4.28
CA ILE A 112 1.92 -9.61 -5.20
C ILE A 112 3.30 -10.26 -4.96
N GLN A 113 3.74 -10.41 -3.72
CA GLN A 113 5.01 -11.10 -3.41
C GLN A 113 5.01 -12.52 -3.97
N LYS A 114 3.92 -13.27 -3.76
CA LYS A 114 3.77 -14.63 -4.28
C LYS A 114 3.83 -14.65 -5.80
N PHE A 115 3.11 -13.75 -6.47
CA PHE A 115 3.14 -13.61 -7.93
C PHE A 115 4.58 -13.37 -8.44
N ILE A 116 5.34 -12.53 -7.75
CA ILE A 116 6.75 -12.23 -8.08
C ILE A 116 7.65 -13.45 -7.87
N GLU A 117 7.47 -14.19 -6.77
CA GLU A 117 8.24 -15.40 -6.46
C GLU A 117 7.99 -16.52 -7.48
N GLU A 118 6.73 -16.76 -7.85
CA GLU A 118 6.35 -17.71 -8.88
C GLU A 118 7.00 -17.37 -10.22
N PHE A 119 7.04 -16.08 -10.58
CA PHE A 119 7.70 -15.62 -11.79
C PHE A 119 9.23 -15.86 -11.77
N LYS A 120 9.90 -15.59 -10.65
CA LYS A 120 11.34 -15.87 -10.49
C LYS A 120 11.66 -17.36 -10.63
N ASN A 121 10.80 -18.24 -10.12
CA ASN A 121 10.98 -19.69 -10.13
C ASN A 121 10.78 -20.33 -11.53
N GLN A 122 10.21 -19.61 -12.50
CA GLN A 122 10.02 -20.10 -13.88
C GLN A 122 11.27 -20.02 -14.77
N GLY A 123 12.46 -19.77 -14.20
CA GLY A 123 13.75 -19.86 -14.92
C GLY A 123 14.34 -18.54 -15.42
N ASN A 124 13.75 -17.39 -15.07
CA ASN A 124 14.29 -16.05 -15.38
C ASN A 124 15.34 -15.57 -14.37
N GLY A 125 16.17 -16.49 -13.85
CA GLY A 125 16.99 -16.33 -12.64
C GLY A 125 17.81 -15.04 -12.53
N ASP A 126 17.98 -14.58 -11.28
CA ASP A 126 18.88 -13.54 -10.71
C ASP A 126 19.07 -12.19 -11.45
N LYS A 127 18.58 -12.00 -12.67
CA LYS A 127 18.71 -10.77 -13.46
C LYS A 127 17.61 -9.74 -13.20
N GLU A 128 16.59 -10.09 -12.42
CA GLU A 128 15.40 -9.25 -12.20
C GLU A 128 15.08 -9.14 -10.71
N LYS A 129 16.07 -8.76 -9.89
CA LYS A 129 15.83 -8.41 -8.48
C LYS A 129 14.83 -7.26 -8.32
N TYR A 130 14.60 -6.53 -9.39
CA TYR A 130 13.58 -5.52 -9.50
C TYR A 130 12.79 -5.84 -10.76
N LEU A 131 11.48 -6.02 -10.62
CA LEU A 131 10.69 -6.42 -11.77
C LEU A 131 10.66 -5.24 -12.75
N MET A 132 11.15 -5.46 -13.95
CA MET A 132 11.19 -4.45 -15.00
C MET A 132 9.83 -4.38 -15.70
N TRP A 133 8.79 -3.95 -14.96
CA TRP A 133 7.46 -3.68 -15.50
C TRP A 133 7.48 -2.44 -16.37
N TYR A 134 7.94 -2.54 -17.62
CA TYR A 134 7.32 -1.70 -18.65
C TYR A 134 7.50 -2.16 -20.10
N ASN A 135 8.19 -3.25 -20.47
CA ASN A 135 8.38 -3.47 -21.91
C ASN A 135 8.41 -4.86 -22.55
N ASN A 136 8.31 -6.00 -21.85
CA ASN A 136 8.43 -7.29 -22.56
C ASN A 136 7.27 -8.28 -22.41
N ASP A 137 6.22 -8.00 -21.63
CA ASP A 137 5.04 -8.88 -21.58
C ASP A 137 3.77 -8.13 -21.13
N ALA A 138 2.95 -7.73 -22.10
CA ALA A 138 1.69 -7.02 -21.84
C ALA A 138 0.70 -7.85 -21.00
N GLY A 139 0.78 -9.19 -21.06
CA GLY A 139 -0.08 -10.09 -20.29
C GLY A 139 0.16 -9.99 -18.78
N ARG A 140 1.43 -10.02 -18.36
CA ARG A 140 1.80 -10.00 -16.93
C ARG A 140 1.47 -8.67 -16.27
N SER A 141 1.66 -7.56 -16.98
CA SER A 141 1.22 -6.20 -16.59
C SER A 141 -0.24 -6.15 -16.15
N ASN A 142 -1.12 -6.82 -16.89
CA ASN A 142 -2.55 -6.86 -16.60
C ASN A 142 -2.88 -7.75 -15.38
N GLU A 143 -2.12 -8.82 -15.14
CA GLU A 143 -2.34 -9.69 -13.98
C GLU A 143 -2.01 -8.98 -12.65
N LEU A 144 -0.93 -8.21 -12.59
CA LEU A 144 -0.62 -7.40 -11.41
C LEU A 144 -1.67 -6.32 -11.14
N VAL A 145 -2.07 -5.58 -12.19
CA VAL A 145 -3.16 -4.60 -12.07
C VAL A 145 -4.43 -5.29 -11.55
N LYS A 146 -4.75 -6.49 -12.05
CA LYS A 146 -5.88 -7.28 -11.56
C LYS A 146 -5.75 -7.70 -10.10
N ILE A 147 -4.56 -8.11 -9.64
CA ILE A 147 -4.30 -8.44 -8.22
C ILE A 147 -4.55 -7.20 -7.35
N ILE A 148 -4.01 -6.05 -7.73
CA ILE A 148 -4.18 -4.77 -7.02
C ILE A 148 -5.67 -4.38 -7.00
N ASP A 149 -6.33 -4.37 -8.16
CA ASP A 149 -7.73 -3.98 -8.30
C ASP A 149 -8.67 -4.90 -7.51
N THR A 150 -8.37 -6.19 -7.45
CA THR A 150 -9.21 -7.17 -6.73
C THR A 150 -8.95 -7.11 -5.23
N GLY A 151 -7.70 -6.95 -4.82
CA GLY A 151 -7.31 -6.96 -3.40
C GLY A 151 -7.73 -5.70 -2.64
N LEU A 152 -7.83 -4.56 -3.34
CA LEU A 152 -8.15 -3.26 -2.75
C LEU A 152 -9.64 -2.83 -2.89
N LYS A 153 -10.49 -3.61 -3.56
CA LYS A 153 -11.95 -3.41 -3.53
C LYS A 153 -12.55 -3.89 -2.20
#